data_AF-A0A0S8JNB0-F1
#
_entry.id   AF-A0A0S8JNB0-F1
#
_cell.length_a   1.000
_cell.length_b   1.000
_cell.length_c   1.000
_cell.angle_alpha   90.00
_cell.angle_beta   90.00
_cell.angle_gamma   90.00
#
_symmetry.space_group_name_H-M   'P 1'
#
loop_
_entity.id
_entity.type
_entity.pdbx_description
1 polymer ?
#
loop_
_entity_poly.entity_id
_entity_poly.type
_entity_poly.pdbx_seq_one_letter_code
_entity_poly.pdbx_strand_id
1 'polypeptide(L)'
;MSEAQASIGVDDRPGENSCVPIGPRSRAWETVVAFALIALVGLFFGLPSLPEPFGVDQGIYAYIAERLLDGAVDHRDVFDHKPPGIHAAYAAALALFGHRMWSVRLLDLLAAIATAWAFYALGRRWAGLRMGLFCGLLYVAYYEAFFDWMSRAQPETWVNLTFVVGLALVAGTRRWFAMLAAGVLLGAGFWFKPTIIVLALLWLVVPAGRTAGNPDGGRKQFALNLLFVAAGALAVSALVLIHYAVNGALRDLYEAVVVFNARYHSHLDLVRGWPQVWKAIRFILEPLYAVTVLLLAAVSVAVLRGRRRLALLGFGWLLLAFATVFWQGSFAKGHYVLVLAPMVFLASLALDSAIQAVVGFKRNETGKRAILTTAVVLAFCLLLLNAVGLFRDRWTKFSALASGRVSPKQYYMTFWLKGAPGRGGYSFEDLRQMGAYLEEQTSPDETIYVWGFRPLIAYLARRPMPTRFIFRYPLTRTNDPRWWEEFLSDLDRSPPAYFIVVLHDRGRYHPDDSKKTLETNRDLSRFLDERYEFDRTMTDFEIYRLRVRTRQ
;
A
#
# COMPACT_ATOMS: atom_id res chain seq x y z
N MET A 1 30.88 9.94 87.27
CA MET A 1 30.28 8.81 86.52
C MET A 1 29.36 9.41 85.48
N SER A 2 29.82 9.43 84.23
CA SER A 2 29.12 9.86 83.01
C SER A 2 28.06 8.80 82.62
N GLU A 3 27.12 8.90 81.67
CA GLU A 3 26.69 9.80 80.58
C GLU A 3 25.32 9.21 80.16
N ALA A 4 24.26 9.98 79.95
CA ALA A 4 23.79 10.54 78.67
C ALA A 4 23.18 9.55 77.62
N GLN A 5 21.88 9.77 77.36
CA GLN A 5 21.18 9.93 76.05
C GLN A 5 21.00 8.77 75.02
N ALA A 6 19.71 8.47 74.78
CA ALA A 6 18.97 8.43 73.51
C ALA A 6 19.53 7.72 72.25
N SER A 7 18.72 6.81 71.66
CA SER A 7 18.22 6.96 70.28
C SER A 7 17.09 5.95 69.95
N ILE A 8 16.01 6.48 69.34
CA ILE A 8 14.96 5.72 68.67
C ILE A 8 15.39 5.62 67.20
N GLY A 9 15.68 4.41 66.72
CA GLY A 9 15.99 4.14 65.32
C GLY A 9 14.72 3.94 64.50
N VAL A 10 14.48 4.86 63.57
CA VAL A 10 13.54 4.72 62.45
C VAL A 10 14.23 3.87 61.38
N ASP A 11 13.76 2.64 61.15
CA ASP A 11 14.20 1.80 60.02
C ASP A 11 13.36 2.19 58.79
N ASP A 12 13.89 3.13 58.00
CA ASP A 12 13.37 3.53 56.69
C ASP A 12 13.75 2.47 55.64
N ARG A 13 12.92 1.44 55.46
CA ARG A 13 12.97 0.58 54.27
C ARG A 13 11.80 0.90 53.35
N PRO A 14 12.04 1.45 52.14
CA PRO A 14 10.98 1.59 51.15
C PRO A 14 10.51 0.20 50.73
N GLY A 15 9.20 -0.03 50.88
CA GLY A 15 8.54 -1.29 50.57
C GLY A 15 8.88 -1.81 49.19
N GLU A 16 9.41 -3.04 49.16
CA GLU A 16 9.35 -3.90 47.99
C GLU A 16 7.88 -4.08 47.62
N ASN A 17 7.44 -3.36 46.59
CA ASN A 17 6.21 -3.66 45.90
C ASN A 17 6.30 -5.11 45.40
N SER A 18 5.57 -5.99 46.06
CA SER A 18 5.36 -7.38 45.67
C SER A 18 4.76 -7.42 44.26
N CYS A 19 5.63 -7.57 43.25
CA CYS A 19 5.22 -7.98 41.93
C CYS A 19 4.74 -9.44 42.03
N VAL A 20 3.43 -9.61 42.24
CA VAL A 20 2.77 -10.91 42.05
C VAL A 20 3.16 -11.42 40.66
N PRO A 21 3.77 -12.62 40.54
CA PRO A 21 4.15 -13.16 39.25
C PRO A 21 2.90 -13.37 38.40
N ILE A 22 2.69 -12.51 37.41
CA ILE A 22 1.63 -12.63 36.43
C ILE A 22 1.89 -13.93 35.64
N GLY A 23 1.08 -14.96 35.90
CA GLY A 23 1.27 -16.30 35.35
C GLY A 23 1.19 -16.37 33.81
N PRO A 24 1.55 -17.50 33.19
CA PRO A 24 1.50 -17.69 31.73
C PRO A 24 0.10 -17.45 31.12
N ARG A 25 -0.96 -17.74 31.90
CA ARG A 25 -2.37 -17.59 31.48
C ARG A 25 -2.79 -16.13 31.25
N SER A 26 -2.32 -15.19 32.07
CA SER A 26 -2.66 -13.77 31.92
C SER A 26 -1.98 -13.13 30.70
N ARG A 27 -0.77 -13.59 30.33
CA ARG A 27 -0.11 -13.15 29.09
C ARG A 27 -0.82 -13.61 27.83
N ALA A 28 -1.40 -14.82 27.84
CA ALA A 28 -2.19 -15.33 26.72
C ALA A 28 -3.48 -14.52 26.54
N TRP A 29 -4.20 -14.26 27.63
CA TRP A 29 -5.42 -13.43 27.62
C TRP A 29 -5.17 -12.02 27.07
N GLU A 30 -4.14 -11.32 27.54
CA GLU A 30 -3.76 -9.99 27.04
C GLU A 30 -3.51 -9.99 25.52
N THR A 31 -2.90 -11.05 25.01
CA THR A 31 -2.58 -11.20 23.58
C THR A 31 -3.86 -11.38 22.77
N VAL A 32 -4.79 -12.22 23.24
CA VAL A 32 -6.10 -12.42 22.62
C VAL A 32 -6.92 -11.14 22.63
N VAL A 33 -6.99 -10.44 23.76
CA VAL A 33 -7.72 -9.16 23.88
C VAL A 33 -7.11 -8.10 22.97
N ALA A 34 -5.78 -8.00 22.91
CA ALA A 34 -5.11 -7.08 22.00
C ALA A 34 -5.41 -7.38 20.53
N PHE A 35 -5.39 -8.67 20.14
CA PHE A 35 -5.73 -9.07 18.78
C PHE A 35 -7.18 -8.74 18.46
N ALA A 36 -8.13 -9.10 19.34
CA ALA A 36 -9.54 -8.81 19.16
C ALA A 36 -9.78 -7.30 19.04
N LEU A 37 -9.13 -6.47 19.87
CA LEU A 37 -9.24 -5.02 19.79
C LEU A 37 -8.71 -4.47 18.47
N ILE A 38 -7.52 -4.91 18.03
CA ILE A 38 -6.93 -4.49 16.74
C ILE A 38 -7.82 -4.91 15.57
N ALA A 39 -8.34 -6.14 15.60
CA ALA A 39 -9.24 -6.65 14.58
C ALA A 39 -10.56 -5.87 14.55
N LEU A 40 -11.17 -5.60 15.71
CA LEU A 40 -12.41 -4.82 15.81
C LEU A 40 -12.23 -3.39 15.30
N VAL A 41 -11.13 -2.73 15.67
CA VAL A 41 -10.81 -1.39 15.16
C VAL A 41 -10.55 -1.46 13.65
N GLY A 42 -9.79 -2.43 13.18
CA GLY A 42 -9.54 -2.63 11.75
C GLY A 42 -10.83 -2.85 10.97
N LEU A 43 -11.74 -3.70 11.44
CA LEU A 43 -13.05 -3.93 10.84
C LEU A 43 -13.90 -2.65 10.88
N PHE A 44 -13.97 -1.95 12.01
CA PHE A 44 -14.73 -0.70 12.11
C PHE A 44 -14.25 0.37 11.13
N PHE A 45 -12.94 0.50 10.95
CA PHE A 45 -12.37 1.47 10.00
C PHE A 45 -12.40 0.99 8.54
N GLY A 46 -12.24 -0.31 8.31
CA GLY A 46 -12.07 -0.90 6.99
C GLY A 46 -13.33 -1.50 6.34
N LEU A 47 -14.39 -1.80 7.09
CA LEU A 47 -15.66 -2.30 6.53
C LEU A 47 -16.25 -1.38 5.44
N PRO A 48 -16.29 -0.04 5.63
CA PRO A 48 -16.74 0.88 4.58
C PRO A 48 -15.92 0.83 3.29
N SER A 49 -14.73 0.25 3.35
CA SER A 49 -13.79 0.15 2.24
C SER A 49 -14.09 -1.01 1.28
N LEU A 50 -14.92 -1.99 1.70
CA LEU A 50 -15.29 -3.17 0.93
C LEU A 50 -16.11 -2.85 -0.34
N PRO A 51 -17.16 -1.99 -0.28
CA PRO A 51 -17.90 -1.62 -1.48
C PRO A 51 -17.20 -0.53 -2.32
N GLU A 52 -16.08 0.04 -1.86
CA GLU A 52 -15.38 1.06 -2.63
C GLU A 52 -14.83 0.48 -3.94
N PRO A 53 -15.10 1.14 -5.08
CA PRO A 53 -14.74 0.61 -6.39
C PRO A 53 -13.23 0.66 -6.61
N PHE A 54 -12.73 -0.09 -7.60
CA PHE A 54 -11.34 0.05 -8.03
C PHE A 54 -11.08 1.41 -8.67
N GLY A 55 -9.91 1.97 -8.36
CA GLY A 55 -9.27 3.07 -9.06
C GLY A 55 -8.49 2.59 -10.27
N VAL A 56 -7.71 3.51 -10.85
CA VAL A 56 -6.98 3.31 -12.12
C VAL A 56 -6.05 2.09 -12.06
N ASP A 57 -5.09 2.09 -11.14
CA ASP A 57 -4.08 1.03 -11.02
C ASP A 57 -4.71 -0.31 -10.61
N GLN A 58 -5.69 -0.25 -9.70
CA GLN A 58 -6.38 -1.44 -9.20
C GLN A 58 -7.15 -2.15 -10.31
N GLY A 59 -7.69 -1.41 -11.28
CA GLY A 59 -8.32 -1.98 -12.46
C GLY A 59 -7.35 -2.70 -13.39
N ILE A 60 -6.10 -2.22 -13.50
CA ILE A 60 -5.02 -2.91 -14.22
C ILE A 60 -4.73 -4.25 -13.53
N TYR A 61 -4.47 -4.22 -12.21
CA TYR A 61 -4.13 -5.41 -11.45
C TYR A 61 -5.26 -6.44 -11.45
N ALA A 62 -6.50 -5.99 -11.36
CA ALA A 62 -7.67 -6.86 -11.39
C ALA A 62 -7.86 -7.53 -12.75
N TYR A 63 -7.67 -6.79 -13.84
CA TYR A 63 -7.73 -7.35 -15.19
C TYR A 63 -6.62 -8.38 -15.44
N ILE A 64 -5.39 -8.06 -15.06
CA ILE A 64 -4.26 -9.00 -15.18
C ILE A 64 -4.55 -10.25 -14.35
N ALA A 65 -4.95 -10.08 -13.09
CA ALA A 65 -5.28 -11.19 -12.21
C ALA A 65 -6.37 -12.11 -12.76
N GLU A 66 -7.43 -11.55 -13.37
CA GLU A 66 -8.45 -12.33 -14.08
C GLU A 66 -7.80 -13.18 -15.19
N ARG A 67 -6.97 -12.57 -16.04
CA ARG A 67 -6.27 -13.29 -17.11
C ARG A 67 -5.29 -14.36 -16.59
N LEU A 68 -4.60 -14.12 -15.47
CA LEU A 68 -3.74 -15.13 -14.85
C LEU A 68 -4.56 -16.34 -14.39
N LEU A 69 -5.77 -16.12 -13.86
CA LEU A 69 -6.67 -17.21 -13.49
C LEU A 69 -7.21 -17.98 -14.71
N ASP A 70 -7.24 -17.34 -15.88
CA ASP A 70 -7.58 -17.97 -17.17
C ASP A 70 -6.36 -18.66 -17.82
N GLY A 71 -5.19 -18.68 -17.16
CA GLY A 71 -3.98 -19.36 -17.65
C GLY A 71 -3.00 -18.48 -18.42
N ALA A 72 -3.23 -17.17 -18.48
CA ALA A 72 -2.26 -16.24 -19.06
C ALA A 72 -0.97 -16.17 -18.22
N VAL A 73 0.15 -15.94 -18.89
CA VAL A 73 1.46 -15.71 -18.26
C VAL A 73 1.69 -14.21 -18.10
N ASP A 74 1.94 -13.81 -16.86
CA ASP A 74 2.16 -12.41 -16.48
C ASP A 74 3.29 -11.75 -17.28
N HIS A 75 3.12 -10.48 -17.66
CA HIS A 75 3.99 -9.67 -18.55
C HIS A 75 4.09 -10.15 -20.01
N ARG A 76 4.08 -11.46 -20.26
CA ARG A 76 4.15 -12.06 -21.60
C ARG A 76 2.82 -11.91 -22.33
N ASP A 77 1.73 -12.36 -21.71
CA ASP A 77 0.40 -12.36 -22.31
C ASP A 77 -0.42 -11.13 -21.91
N VAL A 78 -0.02 -10.45 -20.82
CA VAL A 78 -0.66 -9.22 -20.35
C VAL A 78 0.40 -8.29 -19.76
N PHE A 79 0.57 -7.10 -20.34
CA PHE A 79 1.61 -6.16 -19.97
C PHE A 79 1.20 -5.29 -18.76
N ASP A 80 2.11 -5.21 -17.77
CA ASP A 80 2.21 -4.07 -16.85
C ASP A 80 3.66 -3.85 -16.45
N HIS A 81 3.99 -2.65 -16.02
CA HIS A 81 5.32 -2.27 -15.53
C HIS A 81 5.55 -2.61 -14.05
N LYS A 82 4.52 -3.11 -13.34
CA LYS A 82 4.63 -3.47 -11.93
C LYS A 82 5.16 -4.90 -11.78
N PRO A 83 5.99 -5.14 -10.76
CA PRO A 83 6.43 -6.49 -10.41
C PRO A 83 5.27 -7.49 -10.19
N PRO A 84 5.47 -8.80 -10.47
CA PRO A 84 4.43 -9.83 -10.44
C PRO A 84 3.69 -10.03 -9.11
N GLY A 85 4.29 -9.61 -7.98
CA GLY A 85 3.71 -9.83 -6.66
C GLY A 85 2.32 -9.21 -6.50
N ILE A 86 2.08 -8.03 -7.10
CA ILE A 86 0.76 -7.38 -7.01
C ILE A 86 -0.30 -8.13 -7.82
N HIS A 87 0.04 -8.64 -9.00
CA HIS A 87 -0.86 -9.44 -9.83
C HIS A 87 -1.21 -10.76 -9.14
N ALA A 88 -0.21 -11.41 -8.53
CA ALA A 88 -0.41 -12.63 -7.74
C ALA A 88 -1.31 -12.40 -6.52
N ALA A 89 -1.17 -11.27 -5.81
CA ALA A 89 -2.04 -10.94 -4.69
C ALA A 89 -3.49 -10.71 -5.13
N TYR A 90 -3.70 -10.03 -6.26
CA TYR A 90 -5.03 -9.85 -6.83
C TYR A 90 -5.62 -11.19 -7.31
N ALA A 91 -4.84 -12.02 -8.00
CA ALA A 91 -5.28 -13.34 -8.45
C ALA A 91 -5.68 -14.23 -7.26
N ALA A 92 -4.89 -14.21 -6.17
CA ALA A 92 -5.24 -14.92 -4.95
C ALA A 92 -6.55 -14.41 -4.34
N ALA A 93 -6.79 -13.09 -4.32
CA ALA A 93 -8.04 -12.53 -3.82
C ALA A 93 -9.25 -12.99 -4.65
N LEU A 94 -9.13 -12.94 -5.98
CA LEU A 94 -10.20 -13.34 -6.88
C LEU A 94 -10.46 -14.86 -6.84
N ALA A 95 -9.42 -15.67 -6.68
CA ALA A 95 -9.55 -17.12 -6.53
C ALA A 95 -10.21 -17.53 -5.20
N LEU A 96 -9.84 -16.87 -4.09
CA LEU A 96 -10.34 -17.21 -2.76
C LEU A 96 -11.75 -16.69 -2.48
N PHE A 97 -12.07 -15.49 -2.96
CA PHE A 97 -13.31 -14.78 -2.60
C PHE A 97 -14.22 -14.50 -3.80
N GLY A 98 -13.82 -14.91 -5.01
CA GLY A 98 -14.58 -14.79 -6.25
C GLY A 98 -14.31 -13.51 -7.04
N HIS A 99 -14.79 -13.48 -8.28
CA HIS A 99 -14.58 -12.37 -9.23
C HIS A 99 -15.46 -11.15 -8.87
N ARG A 100 -15.05 -10.39 -7.85
CA ARG A 100 -15.73 -9.19 -7.34
C ARG A 100 -14.70 -8.19 -6.81
N MET A 101 -14.98 -6.89 -6.90
CA MET A 101 -14.04 -5.87 -6.39
C MET A 101 -13.80 -5.99 -4.88
N TRP A 102 -14.83 -6.36 -4.12
CA TRP A 102 -14.72 -6.50 -2.66
C TRP A 102 -13.75 -7.62 -2.25
N SER A 103 -13.51 -8.61 -3.11
CA SER A 103 -12.56 -9.71 -2.85
C SER A 103 -11.15 -9.19 -2.56
N VAL A 104 -10.67 -8.27 -3.41
CA VAL A 104 -9.38 -7.61 -3.24
C VAL A 104 -9.40 -6.67 -2.04
N ARG A 105 -10.50 -5.93 -1.83
CA ARG A 105 -10.65 -5.03 -0.66
C ARG A 105 -10.61 -5.80 0.66
N LEU A 106 -11.19 -6.99 0.70
CA LEU A 106 -11.15 -7.87 1.85
C LEU A 106 -9.72 -8.36 2.11
N LEU A 107 -9.02 -8.80 1.06
CA LEU A 107 -7.64 -9.25 1.22
C LEU A 107 -6.70 -8.11 1.68
N ASP A 108 -6.89 -6.88 1.17
CA ASP A 108 -6.19 -5.67 1.63
C ASP A 108 -6.47 -5.35 3.11
N LEU A 109 -7.73 -5.44 3.55
CA LEU A 109 -8.12 -5.24 4.95
C LEU A 109 -7.49 -6.29 5.88
N LEU A 110 -7.49 -7.55 5.47
CA LEU A 110 -6.81 -8.62 6.21
C LEU A 110 -5.31 -8.36 6.31
N ALA A 111 -4.68 -7.88 5.23
CA ALA A 111 -3.27 -7.49 5.22
C ALA A 111 -2.99 -6.29 6.15
N ALA A 112 -3.88 -5.30 6.19
CA ALA A 112 -3.77 -4.16 7.10
C ALA A 112 -3.85 -4.60 8.58
N ILE A 113 -4.80 -5.48 8.93
CA ILE A 113 -4.94 -6.05 10.28
C ILE A 113 -3.72 -6.91 10.63
N ALA A 114 -3.22 -7.73 9.71
CA ALA A 114 -2.03 -8.54 9.92
C ALA A 114 -0.78 -7.67 10.14
N THR A 115 -0.65 -6.56 9.40
CA THR A 115 0.44 -5.58 9.58
C THR A 115 0.34 -4.89 10.94
N ALA A 116 -0.86 -4.50 11.35
CA ALA A 116 -1.13 -3.92 12.66
C ALA A 116 -0.78 -4.88 13.80
N TRP A 117 -1.08 -6.16 13.63
CA TRP A 117 -0.70 -7.20 14.59
C TRP A 117 0.83 -7.36 14.68
N ALA A 118 1.53 -7.34 13.55
CA ALA A 118 2.99 -7.39 13.52
C ALA A 118 3.60 -6.16 14.22
N PHE A 119 3.02 -4.98 14.02
CA PHE A 119 3.37 -3.77 14.75
C PHE A 119 3.14 -3.87 16.26
N TYR A 120 2.03 -4.47 16.67
CA TYR A 120 1.76 -4.76 18.08
C TYR A 120 2.84 -5.66 18.67
N ALA A 121 3.18 -6.77 18.00
CA ALA A 121 4.21 -7.68 18.46
C ALA A 121 5.58 -6.99 18.57
N LEU A 122 5.94 -6.16 17.59
CA LEU A 122 7.18 -5.38 17.57
C LEU A 122 7.23 -4.35 18.71
N GLY A 123 6.19 -3.53 18.85
CA GLY A 123 6.09 -2.51 19.89
C GLY A 123 6.06 -3.11 21.30
N ARG A 124 5.29 -4.19 21.50
CA ARG A 124 5.22 -4.93 22.76
C ARG A 124 6.60 -5.42 23.19
N ARG A 125 7.38 -5.91 22.24
CA ARG A 125 8.73 -6.41 22.48
C ARG A 125 9.73 -5.31 22.80
N TRP A 126 9.64 -4.16 22.14
CA TRP A 126 10.62 -3.09 22.32
C TRP A 126 10.36 -2.18 23.51
N ALA A 127 9.10 -1.94 23.87
CA ALA A 127 8.76 -1.03 24.97
C ALA A 127 7.51 -1.42 25.78
N GLY A 128 7.03 -2.66 25.68
CA GLY A 128 5.95 -3.19 26.50
C GLY A 128 4.54 -3.06 25.91
N LEU A 129 3.54 -3.62 26.61
CA LEU A 129 2.16 -3.80 26.12
C LEU A 129 1.54 -2.52 25.54
N ARG A 130 1.68 -1.39 26.24
CA ARG A 130 1.11 -0.09 25.81
C ARG A 130 1.66 0.35 24.46
N MET A 131 2.98 0.25 24.27
CA MET A 131 3.62 0.57 22.99
C MET A 131 3.10 -0.32 21.88
N GLY A 132 2.98 -1.63 22.14
CA GLY A 132 2.39 -2.56 21.17
C GLY A 132 0.97 -2.16 20.76
N LEU A 133 0.10 -1.88 21.74
CA LEU A 133 -1.28 -1.47 21.47
C LEU A 133 -1.33 -0.18 20.65
N PHE A 134 -0.55 0.85 21.01
CA PHE A 134 -0.49 2.08 20.22
C PHE A 134 -0.02 1.83 18.79
N CYS A 135 1.05 1.05 18.59
CA CYS A 135 1.54 0.74 17.24
C CYS A 135 0.47 0.06 16.39
N GLY A 136 -0.18 -0.98 16.91
CA GLY A 136 -1.18 -1.73 16.16
C GLY A 136 -2.45 -0.92 15.88
N LEU A 137 -3.01 -0.29 16.90
CA LEU A 137 -4.26 0.46 16.78
C LEU A 137 -4.12 1.71 15.91
N LEU A 138 -3.04 2.47 16.08
CA LEU A 138 -2.79 3.63 15.24
C LEU A 138 -2.52 3.22 13.79
N TYR A 139 -1.75 2.15 13.54
CA TYR A 139 -1.49 1.72 12.17
C TYR A 139 -2.79 1.40 11.42
N VAL A 140 -3.63 0.52 11.98
CA VAL A 140 -4.84 0.06 11.27
C VAL A 140 -5.85 1.19 11.11
N ALA A 141 -6.04 2.02 12.14
CA ALA A 141 -6.94 3.16 12.06
C ALA A 141 -6.49 4.19 11.03
N TYR A 142 -5.18 4.51 10.98
CA TYR A 142 -4.65 5.48 10.03
C TYR A 142 -4.61 4.96 8.61
N TYR A 143 -4.22 3.70 8.41
CA TYR A 143 -4.20 3.10 7.09
C TYR A 143 -5.58 3.19 6.45
N GLU A 144 -6.62 2.78 7.19
CA GLU A 144 -7.98 2.81 6.70
C GLU A 144 -8.54 4.24 6.60
N ALA A 145 -8.35 5.11 7.60
CA ALA A 145 -8.93 6.45 7.59
C ALA A 145 -8.26 7.41 6.59
N PHE A 146 -6.94 7.30 6.39
CA PHE A 146 -6.19 8.25 5.56
C PHE A 146 -6.22 7.88 4.08
N PHE A 147 -5.96 6.61 3.75
CA PHE A 147 -5.84 6.19 2.36
C PHE A 147 -7.24 5.97 1.77
N ASP A 148 -7.48 6.62 0.64
CA ASP A 148 -8.75 6.54 -0.09
C ASP A 148 -8.80 5.28 -0.97
N TRP A 149 -9.95 5.06 -1.58
CA TRP A 149 -10.23 3.96 -2.49
C TRP A 149 -9.14 3.75 -3.56
N MET A 150 -8.53 4.80 -4.11
CA MET A 150 -7.46 4.69 -5.11
C MET A 150 -6.10 4.30 -4.52
N SER A 151 -5.87 4.63 -3.25
CA SER A 151 -4.55 4.52 -2.60
C SER A 151 -4.35 3.24 -1.80
N ARG A 152 -5.41 2.46 -1.56
CA ARG A 152 -5.41 1.16 -0.88
C ARG A 152 -5.24 -0.01 -1.86
N ALA A 153 -4.94 -1.21 -1.37
CA ALA A 153 -4.67 -2.40 -2.20
C ALA A 153 -3.57 -2.16 -3.26
N GLN A 154 -2.59 -1.33 -2.91
CA GLN A 154 -1.44 -1.02 -3.75
C GLN A 154 -0.24 -1.89 -3.33
N PRO A 155 0.83 -1.98 -4.14
CA PRO A 155 2.04 -2.72 -3.77
C PRO A 155 2.58 -2.35 -2.38
N GLU A 156 2.41 -1.10 -1.95
CA GLU A 156 2.88 -0.61 -0.64
C GLU A 156 2.21 -1.28 0.56
N THR A 157 0.94 -1.70 0.45
CA THR A 157 0.27 -2.47 1.52
C THR A 157 1.06 -3.74 1.82
N TRP A 158 1.41 -4.46 0.76
CA TRP A 158 2.10 -5.75 0.83
C TRP A 158 3.57 -5.60 1.22
N VAL A 159 4.23 -4.55 0.74
CA VAL A 159 5.59 -4.18 1.16
C VAL A 159 5.60 -3.89 2.66
N ASN A 160 4.66 -3.12 3.19
CA ASN A 160 4.57 -2.86 4.62
C ASN A 160 4.33 -4.14 5.43
N LEU A 161 3.38 -4.99 4.99
CA LEU A 161 3.10 -6.26 5.66
C LEU A 161 4.36 -7.13 5.75
N THR A 162 4.98 -7.42 4.61
CA THR A 162 6.17 -8.27 4.54
C THR A 162 7.35 -7.66 5.31
N PHE A 163 7.54 -6.35 5.20
CA PHE A 163 8.59 -5.62 5.91
C PHE A 163 8.43 -5.68 7.43
N VAL A 164 7.25 -5.37 7.96
CA VAL A 164 7.02 -5.27 9.40
C VAL A 164 6.99 -6.64 10.05
N VAL A 165 6.39 -7.65 9.40
CA VAL A 165 6.45 -9.04 9.88
C VAL A 165 7.89 -9.55 9.90
N GLY A 166 8.65 -9.33 8.82
CA GLY A 166 10.07 -9.71 8.76
C GLY A 166 10.89 -9.00 9.83
N LEU A 167 10.67 -7.70 10.03
CA LEU A 167 11.32 -6.93 11.11
C LEU A 167 10.97 -7.48 12.50
N ALA A 168 9.73 -7.90 12.74
CA ALA A 168 9.31 -8.52 14.00
C ALA A 168 9.99 -9.87 14.24
N LEU A 169 10.22 -10.68 13.20
CA LEU A 169 10.97 -11.94 13.29
C LEU A 169 12.45 -11.68 13.61
N VAL A 170 13.08 -10.76 12.87
CA VAL A 170 14.49 -10.37 13.03
C VAL A 170 14.74 -9.75 14.40
N ALA A 171 13.83 -8.90 14.86
CA ALA A 171 13.85 -8.37 16.21
C ALA A 171 13.56 -9.45 17.26
N GLY A 172 12.78 -10.48 16.89
CA GLY A 172 12.10 -11.51 17.68
C GLY A 172 12.98 -12.64 18.24
N THR A 173 13.98 -13.06 17.49
CA THR A 173 14.73 -14.28 17.81
C THR A 173 16.06 -14.30 17.06
N ARG A 174 16.93 -15.26 17.38
CA ARG A 174 18.16 -15.55 16.64
C ARG A 174 18.13 -16.90 15.92
N ARG A 175 16.97 -17.56 15.91
CA ARG A 175 16.80 -18.88 15.29
C ARG A 175 16.91 -18.75 13.77
N TRP A 176 17.70 -19.63 13.15
CA TRP A 176 17.99 -19.59 11.73
C TRP A 176 16.73 -19.62 10.86
N PHE A 177 15.72 -20.43 11.23
CA PHE A 177 14.48 -20.52 10.46
C PHE A 177 13.66 -19.23 10.47
N ALA A 178 13.76 -18.42 11.53
CA ALA A 178 13.09 -17.12 11.58
C ALA A 178 13.83 -16.08 10.72
N MET A 179 15.16 -16.17 10.63
CA MET A 179 15.95 -15.35 9.70
C MET A 179 15.66 -15.75 8.25
N LEU A 180 15.55 -17.05 7.97
CA LEU A 180 15.14 -17.58 6.68
C LEU A 180 13.73 -17.10 6.30
N ALA A 181 12.77 -17.21 7.21
CA ALA A 181 11.41 -16.72 7.01
C ALA A 181 11.35 -15.20 6.79
N ALA A 182 12.15 -14.42 7.54
CA ALA A 182 12.29 -12.99 7.27
C ALA A 182 12.87 -12.73 5.87
N GLY A 183 13.87 -13.52 5.44
CA GLY A 183 14.40 -13.51 4.08
C GLY A 183 13.32 -13.77 3.03
N VAL A 184 12.50 -14.80 3.22
CA VAL A 184 11.36 -15.11 2.33
C VAL A 184 10.41 -13.92 2.23
N LEU A 185 10.07 -13.28 3.35
CA LEU A 185 9.22 -12.08 3.35
C LEU A 185 9.89 -10.91 2.61
N LEU A 186 11.19 -10.70 2.76
CA LEU A 186 11.92 -9.68 2.01
C LEU A 186 11.92 -9.95 0.50
N GLY A 187 12.14 -11.20 0.10
CA GLY A 187 12.05 -11.63 -1.29
C GLY A 187 10.64 -11.41 -1.86
N ALA A 188 9.60 -11.78 -1.11
CA ALA A 188 8.22 -11.50 -1.51
C ALA A 188 7.96 -9.99 -1.64
N GLY A 189 8.37 -9.20 -0.66
CA GLY A 189 8.28 -7.74 -0.68
C GLY A 189 9.02 -7.09 -1.87
N PHE A 190 10.16 -7.66 -2.28
CA PHE A 190 10.92 -7.21 -3.46
C PHE A 190 10.10 -7.36 -4.73
N TRP A 191 9.38 -8.49 -4.87
CA TRP A 191 8.51 -8.75 -6.01
C TRP A 191 7.14 -8.06 -5.93
N PHE A 192 6.80 -7.39 -4.83
CA PHE A 192 5.80 -6.33 -4.86
C PHE A 192 6.42 -5.00 -5.30
N LYS A 193 7.60 -4.69 -4.75
CA LYS A 193 8.30 -3.45 -5.04
C LYS A 193 9.80 -3.53 -4.73
N PRO A 194 10.69 -3.44 -5.75
CA PRO A 194 12.13 -3.54 -5.55
C PRO A 194 12.71 -2.52 -4.57
N THR A 195 12.06 -1.35 -4.42
CA THR A 195 12.53 -0.28 -3.53
C THR A 195 12.49 -0.67 -2.04
N ILE A 196 11.87 -1.80 -1.67
CA ILE A 196 11.93 -2.35 -0.30
C ILE A 196 13.37 -2.57 0.18
N ILE A 197 14.34 -2.78 -0.72
CA ILE A 197 15.75 -2.97 -0.36
C ILE A 197 16.32 -1.81 0.46
N VAL A 198 15.81 -0.59 0.26
CA VAL A 198 16.19 0.60 1.04
C VAL A 198 15.72 0.46 2.49
N LEU A 199 14.48 -0.01 2.69
CA LEU A 199 13.94 -0.27 4.02
C LEU A 199 14.65 -1.43 4.71
N ALA A 200 15.04 -2.46 3.95
CA ALA A 200 15.74 -3.65 4.46
C ALA A 200 17.07 -3.33 5.16
N LEU A 201 17.67 -2.16 4.91
CA LEU A 201 18.84 -1.69 5.65
C LEU A 201 18.60 -1.63 7.17
N LEU A 202 17.37 -1.39 7.62
CA LEU A 202 17.00 -1.44 9.04
C LEU A 202 17.16 -2.83 9.65
N TRP A 203 16.98 -3.88 8.85
CA TRP A 203 17.14 -5.25 9.29
C TRP A 203 18.61 -5.60 9.53
N LEU A 204 19.56 -4.80 9.03
CA LEU A 204 20.97 -4.92 9.37
C LEU A 204 21.28 -4.26 10.71
N VAL A 205 20.65 -3.12 11.02
CA VAL A 205 20.91 -2.33 12.23
C VAL A 205 20.39 -3.04 13.50
N VAL A 206 19.19 -3.63 13.45
CA VAL A 206 18.54 -4.22 14.62
C VAL A 206 19.30 -5.44 15.18
N PRO A 207 19.72 -6.44 14.37
CA PRO A 207 20.54 -7.56 14.84
C PRO A 207 21.94 -7.14 15.26
N ALA A 208 22.58 -6.22 14.52
CA ALA A 208 23.92 -5.73 14.84
C ALA A 208 23.99 -5.12 16.24
N GLY A 209 22.98 -4.33 16.63
CA GLY A 209 22.88 -3.78 17.99
C GLY A 209 22.76 -4.85 19.09
N ARG A 210 22.28 -6.06 18.77
CA ARG A 210 22.13 -7.19 19.72
C ARG A 210 23.36 -8.08 19.78
N THR A 211 24.26 -7.98 18.80
CA THR A 211 25.50 -8.76 18.72
C THR A 211 26.73 -7.93 19.10
N ALA A 212 26.62 -6.61 19.15
CA ALA A 212 27.72 -5.69 19.48
C ALA A 212 28.37 -5.91 20.85
N GLY A 213 27.67 -6.51 21.83
CA GLY A 213 28.21 -6.80 23.17
C GLY A 213 29.09 -8.05 23.28
N ASN A 214 29.27 -8.81 22.20
CA ASN A 214 30.15 -10.00 22.16
C ASN A 214 30.89 -10.00 20.81
N PRO A 215 32.12 -9.46 20.73
CA PRO A 215 32.79 -9.20 19.45
C PRO A 215 32.98 -10.44 18.57
N ASP A 216 33.42 -11.56 19.16
CA ASP A 216 33.79 -12.76 18.40
C ASP A 216 32.57 -13.62 18.03
N GLY A 217 31.70 -13.90 19.01
CA GLY A 217 30.47 -14.65 18.75
C GLY A 217 29.42 -13.83 17.99
N GLY A 218 29.40 -12.52 18.21
CA GLY A 218 28.44 -11.60 17.63
C GLY A 218 28.63 -11.37 16.14
N ARG A 219 29.88 -11.26 15.66
CA ARG A 219 30.18 -11.15 14.23
C ARG A 219 29.76 -12.40 13.46
N LYS A 220 30.09 -13.59 13.99
CA LYS A 220 29.67 -14.87 13.40
C LYS A 220 28.15 -14.99 13.34
N GLN A 221 27.46 -14.69 14.45
CA GLN A 221 25.99 -14.75 14.48
C GLN A 221 25.34 -13.75 13.53
N PHE A 222 25.89 -12.53 13.43
CA PHE A 222 25.41 -11.52 12.49
C PHE A 222 25.56 -12.00 11.05
N ALA A 223 26.72 -12.55 10.68
CA ALA A 223 26.96 -13.12 9.35
C ALA A 223 26.01 -14.29 9.04
N LEU A 224 25.76 -15.18 10.00
CA LEU A 224 24.80 -16.27 9.83
C LEU A 224 23.37 -15.74 9.64
N ASN A 225 22.94 -14.74 10.42
CA ASN A 225 21.63 -14.14 10.24
C ASN A 225 21.48 -13.53 8.84
N LEU A 226 22.50 -12.79 8.39
CA LEU A 226 22.52 -12.21 7.05
C LEU A 226 22.46 -13.29 5.96
N LEU A 227 23.22 -14.37 6.12
CA LEU A 227 23.20 -15.51 5.21
C LEU A 227 21.80 -16.12 5.10
N PHE A 228 21.12 -16.38 6.22
CA PHE A 228 19.77 -16.96 6.19
C PHE A 228 18.72 -16.00 5.62
N VAL A 229 18.80 -14.70 5.92
CA VAL A 229 17.93 -13.68 5.30
C VAL A 229 18.17 -13.63 3.79
N ALA A 230 19.43 -13.58 3.35
CA ALA A 230 19.79 -13.57 1.93
C ALA A 230 19.32 -14.85 1.23
N ALA A 231 19.53 -16.02 1.84
CA ALA A 231 19.08 -17.30 1.30
C ALA A 231 17.55 -17.34 1.11
N GLY A 232 16.77 -16.84 2.08
CA GLY A 232 15.32 -16.78 1.96
C GLY A 232 14.86 -15.83 0.85
N ALA A 233 15.50 -14.65 0.75
CA ALA A 233 15.16 -13.67 -0.29
C ALA A 233 15.51 -14.18 -1.69
N LEU A 234 16.69 -14.79 -1.84
CA LEU A 234 17.14 -15.39 -3.09
C LEU A 234 16.29 -16.61 -3.48
N ALA A 235 15.81 -17.39 -2.52
CA ALA A 235 14.92 -18.52 -2.82
C ALA A 235 13.60 -18.06 -3.47
N VAL A 236 12.99 -16.98 -2.97
CA VAL A 236 11.78 -16.42 -3.60
C VAL A 236 12.09 -15.85 -4.97
N SER A 237 13.20 -15.13 -5.13
CA SER A 237 13.61 -14.60 -6.44
C SER A 237 13.94 -15.71 -7.44
N ALA A 238 14.59 -16.78 -7.01
CA ALA A 238 14.83 -17.95 -7.84
C ALA A 238 13.50 -18.58 -8.27
N LEU A 239 12.53 -18.74 -7.36
CA LEU A 239 11.21 -19.27 -7.70
C LEU A 239 10.49 -18.43 -8.76
N VAL A 240 10.47 -17.10 -8.59
CA VAL A 240 9.87 -16.19 -9.59
C VAL A 240 10.61 -16.31 -10.93
N LEU A 241 11.94 -16.21 -10.94
CA LEU A 241 12.70 -16.28 -12.19
C LEU A 241 12.56 -17.64 -12.89
N ILE A 242 12.52 -18.75 -12.14
CA ILE A 242 12.27 -20.09 -12.68
C ILE A 242 10.87 -20.17 -13.29
N HIS A 243 9.84 -19.65 -12.62
CA HIS A 243 8.48 -19.61 -13.16
C HIS A 243 8.45 -18.88 -14.52
N TYR A 244 9.10 -17.73 -14.62
CA TYR A 244 9.20 -16.99 -15.87
C TYR A 244 10.06 -17.72 -16.92
N ALA A 245 11.12 -18.41 -16.51
CA ALA A 245 11.98 -19.18 -17.42
C ALA A 245 11.23 -20.34 -18.07
N VAL A 246 10.51 -21.13 -17.26
CA VAL A 246 9.72 -22.28 -17.71
C VAL A 246 8.60 -21.87 -18.66
N ASN A 247 8.05 -20.66 -18.47
CA ASN A 247 7.02 -20.10 -19.35
C ASN A 247 7.57 -19.26 -20.52
N GLY A 248 8.88 -19.22 -20.73
CA GLY A 248 9.49 -18.43 -21.80
C GLY A 248 9.30 -16.91 -21.69
N ALA A 249 9.00 -16.41 -20.49
CA ALA A 249 8.59 -15.03 -20.22
C ALA A 249 9.69 -14.16 -19.57
N LEU A 250 10.91 -14.69 -19.39
CA LEU A 250 12.01 -13.94 -18.73
C LEU A 250 12.31 -12.60 -19.42
N ARG A 251 12.25 -12.59 -20.75
CA ARG A 251 12.47 -11.37 -21.53
C ARG A 251 11.35 -10.36 -21.28
N ASP A 252 10.10 -10.80 -21.25
CA ASP A 252 8.95 -9.93 -21.02
C ASP A 252 8.98 -9.29 -19.63
N LEU A 253 9.34 -10.08 -18.61
CA LEU A 253 9.57 -9.56 -17.26
C LEU A 253 10.66 -8.47 -17.23
N TYR A 254 11.78 -8.74 -17.88
CA TYR A 254 12.89 -7.77 -17.94
C TYR A 254 12.49 -6.51 -18.71
N GLU A 255 11.86 -6.66 -19.88
CA GLU A 255 11.42 -5.54 -20.70
C GLU A 255 10.38 -4.68 -19.96
N ALA A 256 9.44 -5.30 -19.26
CA ALA A 256 8.36 -4.58 -18.58
C ALA A 256 8.80 -3.96 -17.23
N VAL A 257 9.51 -4.71 -16.38
CA VAL A 257 9.87 -4.24 -15.04
C VAL A 257 11.15 -3.41 -15.03
N VAL A 258 12.12 -3.68 -15.93
CA VAL A 258 13.40 -2.97 -15.96
C VAL A 258 13.46 -1.96 -17.11
N VAL A 259 13.33 -2.41 -18.37
CA VAL A 259 13.57 -1.56 -19.54
C VAL A 259 12.53 -0.45 -19.64
N PHE A 260 11.24 -0.78 -19.52
CA PHE A 260 10.17 0.19 -19.56
C PHE A 260 10.29 1.20 -18.43
N ASN A 261 10.54 0.77 -17.18
CA ASN A 261 10.71 1.68 -16.06
C ASN A 261 11.92 2.60 -16.25
N ALA A 262 13.05 2.12 -16.77
CA ALA A 262 14.22 2.97 -17.06
C ALA A 262 13.88 4.07 -18.09
N ARG A 263 13.20 3.71 -19.19
CA ARG A 263 12.74 4.66 -20.21
C ARG A 263 11.66 5.61 -19.69
N TYR A 264 10.75 5.11 -18.86
CA TYR A 264 9.65 5.90 -18.30
C TYR A 264 10.15 7.02 -17.38
N HIS A 265 11.19 6.75 -16.59
CA HIS A 265 11.76 7.71 -15.65
C HIS A 265 12.82 8.64 -16.28
N SER A 266 13.47 8.26 -17.39
CA SER A 266 14.47 9.11 -18.06
C SER A 266 13.88 10.40 -18.68
N HIS A 267 12.57 10.44 -18.90
CA HIS A 267 11.86 11.62 -19.43
C HIS A 267 11.19 12.48 -18.36
N LEU A 268 11.47 12.25 -17.07
CA LEU A 268 11.00 13.12 -15.99
C LEU A 268 11.93 14.34 -15.88
N ASP A 269 11.56 15.44 -16.56
CA ASP A 269 12.28 16.72 -16.48
C ASP A 269 12.46 17.18 -15.02
N LEU A 270 13.70 17.40 -14.59
CA LEU A 270 14.06 17.97 -13.27
C LEU A 270 13.34 19.31 -12.99
N VAL A 271 13.02 20.07 -14.05
CA VAL A 271 12.30 21.36 -14.00
C VAL A 271 10.85 21.20 -13.50
N ARG A 272 10.25 20.01 -13.58
CA ARG A 272 8.92 19.69 -13.01
C ARG A 272 8.96 19.33 -11.52
N GLY A 273 10.13 19.40 -10.88
CA GLY A 273 10.37 18.97 -9.50
C GLY A 273 9.74 19.85 -8.42
N TRP A 274 9.61 21.17 -8.62
CA TRP A 274 9.13 22.04 -7.53
C TRP A 274 7.65 21.83 -7.15
N PRO A 275 6.69 21.73 -8.08
CA PRO A 275 5.32 21.34 -7.75
C PRO A 275 5.22 19.93 -7.14
N GLN A 276 6.18 19.06 -7.42
CA GLN A 276 6.26 17.71 -6.86
C GLN A 276 6.73 17.74 -5.41
N VAL A 277 7.78 18.50 -5.12
CA VAL A 277 8.24 18.79 -3.76
C VAL A 277 7.14 19.48 -2.98
N TRP A 278 6.42 20.45 -3.56
CA TRP A 278 5.28 21.08 -2.90
C TRP A 278 4.14 20.10 -2.63
N LYS A 279 3.81 19.20 -3.56
CA LYS A 279 2.83 18.14 -3.33
C LYS A 279 3.28 17.18 -2.22
N ALA A 280 4.58 16.86 -2.20
CA ALA A 280 5.18 16.03 -1.17
C ALA A 280 5.09 16.68 0.20
N ILE A 281 5.47 17.95 0.29
CA ILE A 281 5.31 18.79 1.48
C ILE A 281 3.83 18.84 1.88
N ARG A 282 2.91 19.09 0.94
CA ARG A 282 1.47 19.16 1.22
C ARG A 282 0.94 17.84 1.79
N PHE A 283 1.36 16.68 1.29
CA PHE A 283 0.97 15.40 1.88
C PHE A 283 1.61 15.18 3.25
N ILE A 284 2.85 15.60 3.45
CA ILE A 284 3.52 15.62 4.77
C ILE A 284 2.88 16.65 5.73
N LEU A 285 2.17 17.64 5.22
CA LEU A 285 1.49 18.67 6.01
C LEU A 285 -0.03 18.46 6.04
N GLU A 286 -0.56 17.43 5.36
CA GLU A 286 -1.97 17.06 5.51
C GLU A 286 -2.22 16.76 6.99
N PRO A 287 -3.40 17.10 7.53
CA PRO A 287 -3.55 17.28 8.97
C PRO A 287 -3.19 16.05 9.82
N LEU A 288 -3.31 14.83 9.28
CA LEU A 288 -2.86 13.59 9.94
C LEU A 288 -1.33 13.50 10.08
N TYR A 289 -0.58 14.04 9.12
CA TYR A 289 0.87 14.17 9.20
C TYR A 289 1.28 15.37 10.08
N ALA A 290 0.52 16.47 10.07
CA ALA A 290 0.77 17.62 10.95
C ALA A 290 0.66 17.26 12.45
N VAL A 291 -0.33 16.44 12.83
CA VAL A 291 -0.40 15.90 14.20
C VAL A 291 0.77 14.97 14.49
N THR A 292 1.26 14.23 13.49
CA THR A 292 2.49 13.45 13.65
C THR A 292 3.73 14.33 13.81
N VAL A 293 3.83 15.47 13.12
CA VAL A 293 4.90 16.47 13.34
C VAL A 293 4.86 17.01 14.78
N LEU A 294 3.67 17.27 15.34
CA LEU A 294 3.51 17.65 16.75
C LEU A 294 3.92 16.53 17.71
N LEU A 295 3.62 15.27 17.38
CA LEU A 295 4.09 14.10 18.13
C LEU A 295 5.61 13.91 18.01
N LEU A 296 6.21 14.20 16.85
CA LEU A 296 7.67 14.22 16.64
C LEU A 296 8.34 15.34 17.44
N ALA A 297 7.71 16.50 17.57
CA ALA A 297 8.17 17.57 18.47
C ALA A 297 8.10 17.12 19.95
N ALA A 298 7.09 16.35 20.33
CA ALA A 298 7.03 15.70 21.65
C ALA A 298 8.08 14.56 21.81
N VAL A 299 8.45 13.85 20.73
CA VAL A 299 9.59 12.92 20.71
C VAL A 299 10.89 13.65 21.06
N SER A 300 11.10 14.89 20.60
CA SER A 300 12.28 15.68 20.98
C SER A 300 12.38 15.88 22.50
N VAL A 301 11.25 15.98 23.21
CA VAL A 301 11.20 16.00 24.68
C VAL A 301 11.46 14.61 25.29
N ALA A 302 11.00 13.54 24.64
CA ALA A 302 11.26 12.15 25.08
C ALA A 302 12.71 11.67 24.82
N VAL A 303 13.39 12.21 23.79
CA VAL A 303 14.82 11.99 23.50
C VAL A 303 15.70 12.43 24.68
N LEU A 304 15.23 13.41 25.46
CA LEU A 304 15.88 13.88 26.69
C LEU A 304 15.57 13.00 27.93
N ARG A 305 14.70 11.98 27.84
CA ARG A 305 14.25 11.13 28.97
C ARG A 305 14.67 9.64 28.89
N GLY A 306 15.63 9.29 28.04
CA GLY A 306 16.32 7.97 28.09
C GLY A 306 15.95 6.92 27.04
N ARG A 307 15.04 7.21 26.09
CA ARG A 307 14.65 6.26 25.01
C ARG A 307 15.33 6.51 23.65
N ARG A 308 16.53 7.10 23.68
CA ARG A 308 17.28 7.57 22.50
C ARG A 308 17.44 6.52 21.40
N ARG A 309 17.70 5.25 21.74
CA ARG A 309 17.91 4.19 20.74
C ARG A 309 16.67 3.92 19.88
N LEU A 310 15.49 3.82 20.49
CA LEU A 310 14.24 3.59 19.75
C LEU A 310 13.89 4.80 18.89
N ALA A 311 14.13 6.01 19.39
CA ALA A 311 13.91 7.23 18.61
C ALA A 311 14.82 7.26 17.38
N LEU A 312 16.12 6.98 17.51
CA LEU A 312 17.06 6.93 16.39
C LEU A 312 16.67 5.87 15.35
N LEU A 313 16.22 4.69 15.79
CA LEU A 313 15.71 3.65 14.90
C LEU A 313 14.46 4.13 14.13
N GLY A 314 13.51 4.76 14.83
CA GLY A 314 12.31 5.30 14.20
C GLY A 314 12.60 6.43 13.20
N PHE A 315 13.49 7.36 13.54
CA PHE A 315 13.91 8.43 12.62
C PHE A 315 14.70 7.89 11.43
N GLY A 316 15.62 6.95 11.65
CA GLY A 316 16.32 6.27 10.56
C GLY A 316 15.34 5.55 9.63
N TRP A 317 14.32 4.90 10.19
CA TRP A 317 13.26 4.29 9.39
C TRP A 317 12.44 5.32 8.63
N LEU A 318 12.08 6.44 9.24
CA LEU A 318 11.38 7.52 8.57
C LEU A 318 12.18 8.06 7.37
N LEU A 319 13.48 8.28 7.54
CA LEU A 319 14.36 8.74 6.47
C LEU A 319 14.45 7.73 5.32
N LEU A 320 14.57 6.44 5.63
CA LEU A 320 14.61 5.39 4.60
C LEU A 320 13.26 5.26 3.88
N ALA A 321 12.13 5.42 4.58
CA ALA A 321 10.81 5.43 3.96
C ALA A 321 10.64 6.61 3.02
N PHE A 322 11.05 7.82 3.42
CA PHE A 322 11.06 8.97 2.52
C PHE A 322 12.02 8.74 1.34
N ALA A 323 13.24 8.26 1.56
CA ALA A 323 14.18 7.94 0.49
C ALA A 323 13.56 6.98 -0.54
N THR A 324 12.76 6.01 -0.06
CA THR A 324 12.00 5.09 -0.91
C THR A 324 10.93 5.81 -1.74
N VAL A 325 10.21 6.77 -1.17
CA VAL A 325 9.24 7.62 -1.91
C VAL A 325 9.94 8.51 -2.93
N PHE A 326 11.05 9.14 -2.54
CA PHE A 326 11.82 10.03 -3.42
C PHE A 326 12.45 9.28 -4.60
N TRP A 327 13.00 8.07 -4.39
CA TRP A 327 13.55 7.23 -5.47
C TRP A 327 12.50 7.07 -6.58
N GLN A 328 11.26 6.78 -6.24
CA GLN A 328 10.21 6.51 -7.22
C GLN A 328 9.88 7.73 -8.12
N GLY A 329 10.25 8.95 -7.74
CA GLY A 329 9.94 10.16 -8.52
C GLY A 329 8.44 10.48 -8.62
N SER A 330 7.60 9.74 -7.90
CA SER A 330 6.14 9.90 -7.84
C SER A 330 5.72 10.17 -6.40
N PHE A 331 4.95 11.24 -6.21
CA PHE A 331 4.37 11.63 -4.92
C PHE A 331 2.85 11.41 -4.96
N ALA A 332 2.43 10.24 -5.45
CA ALA A 332 1.05 9.75 -5.30
C ALA A 332 0.80 9.33 -3.85
N LYS A 333 -0.44 9.49 -3.39
CA LYS A 333 -0.81 9.29 -1.99
C LYS A 333 -0.50 7.87 -1.50
N GLY A 334 -0.76 6.83 -2.31
CA GLY A 334 -0.44 5.43 -1.97
C GLY A 334 1.03 5.17 -1.61
N HIS A 335 1.98 5.91 -2.19
CA HIS A 335 3.41 5.72 -1.87
C HIS A 335 3.75 6.06 -0.40
N TYR A 336 2.94 6.91 0.23
CA TYR A 336 3.11 7.32 1.61
C TYR A 336 2.64 6.26 2.64
N VAL A 337 2.04 5.15 2.19
CA VAL A 337 1.80 3.98 3.04
C VAL A 337 3.12 3.51 3.69
N LEU A 338 4.24 3.57 2.96
CA LEU A 338 5.57 3.23 3.50
C LEU A 338 6.05 4.20 4.60
N VAL A 339 5.60 5.45 4.55
CA VAL A 339 5.95 6.50 5.53
C VAL A 339 5.06 6.39 6.78
N LEU A 340 3.82 5.90 6.64
CA LEU A 340 2.91 5.67 7.76
C LEU A 340 3.54 4.76 8.82
N ALA A 341 4.24 3.71 8.40
CA ALA A 341 4.86 2.72 9.27
C ALA A 341 5.82 3.33 10.34
N PRO A 342 6.90 4.04 9.96
CA PRO A 342 7.77 4.70 10.93
C PRO A 342 7.09 5.85 11.69
N MET A 343 6.11 6.52 11.07
CA MET A 343 5.35 7.58 11.72
C MET A 343 4.52 7.07 12.89
N VAL A 344 3.77 5.99 12.68
CA VAL A 344 3.00 5.33 13.73
C VAL A 344 3.90 4.83 14.85
N PHE A 345 5.06 4.27 14.50
CA PHE A 345 6.04 3.85 15.49
C PHE A 345 6.53 5.02 16.35
N LEU A 346 6.92 6.15 15.75
CA LEU A 346 7.37 7.34 16.46
C LEU A 346 6.25 7.99 17.28
N ALA A 347 5.03 8.06 16.73
CA ALA A 347 3.84 8.54 17.44
C ALA A 347 3.54 7.69 18.68
N SER A 348 3.60 6.36 18.54
CA SER A 348 3.39 5.43 19.65
C SER A 348 4.46 5.59 20.73
N LEU A 349 5.72 5.82 20.32
CA LEU A 349 6.83 6.08 21.23
C LEU A 349 6.64 7.38 22.00
N ALA A 350 6.18 8.45 21.33
CA ALA A 350 5.83 9.71 21.98
C ALA A 350 4.70 9.53 23.00
N LEU A 351 3.61 8.87 22.63
CA LEU A 351 2.47 8.65 23.51
C LEU A 351 2.85 7.84 24.76
N ASP A 352 3.54 6.72 24.61
CA ASP A 352 3.96 5.89 25.75
C ASP A 352 4.97 6.64 26.64
N SER A 353 5.86 7.44 26.06
CA SER A 353 6.84 8.26 26.82
C SER A 353 6.16 9.42 27.55
N ALA A 354 5.16 10.06 26.94
CA ALA A 354 4.41 11.14 27.56
C ALA A 354 3.58 10.62 28.75
N ILE A 355 2.93 9.47 28.61
CA ILE A 355 2.23 8.81 29.72
C ILE A 355 3.20 8.48 30.85
N GLN A 356 4.38 7.93 30.55
CA GLN A 356 5.40 7.65 31.57
C GLN A 356 5.88 8.92 32.28
N ALA A 357 6.07 10.01 31.54
CA ALA A 357 6.42 11.28 32.14
C ALA A 357 5.32 11.82 33.05
N VAL A 358 4.05 11.73 32.64
CA VAL A 358 2.89 12.15 33.47
C VAL A 358 2.81 11.33 34.76
N VAL A 359 3.05 10.02 34.69
CA VAL A 359 3.04 9.12 35.85
C VAL A 359 4.27 9.35 36.75
N GLY A 360 5.42 9.70 36.19
CA GLY A 360 6.68 9.89 36.90
C GLY A 360 6.84 11.23 37.62
N PHE A 361 5.91 12.18 37.46
CA PHE A 361 5.97 13.46 38.18
C PHE A 361 5.77 13.27 39.68
N LYS A 362 6.64 13.92 40.48
CA LYS A 362 6.48 13.99 41.93
C LYS A 362 5.21 14.77 42.30
N ARG A 363 4.65 14.48 43.48
CA ARG A 363 3.37 15.02 43.97
C ARG A 363 3.34 16.56 44.07
N ASN A 364 4.50 17.21 44.12
CA ASN A 364 4.68 18.66 44.19
C ASN A 364 4.87 19.36 42.82
N GLU A 365 4.97 18.63 41.70
CA GLU A 365 5.09 19.21 40.34
C GLU A 365 3.75 19.25 39.58
N THR A 366 2.66 19.55 40.29
CA THR A 366 1.28 19.50 39.77
C THR A 366 1.06 20.38 38.54
N GLY A 367 1.64 21.59 38.50
CA GLY A 367 1.50 22.51 37.36
C GLY A 367 2.11 21.98 36.05
N LYS A 368 3.35 21.47 36.11
CA LYS A 368 4.02 20.87 34.93
C LYS A 368 3.31 19.61 34.46
N ARG A 369 2.83 18.79 35.40
CA ARG A 369 2.04 17.59 35.12
C ARG A 369 0.72 17.93 34.42
N ALA A 370 0.01 18.96 34.89
CA ALA A 370 -1.23 19.42 34.29
C ALA A 370 -1.01 19.92 32.85
N ILE A 371 0.00 20.76 32.62
CA ILE A 371 0.35 21.28 31.29
C ILE A 371 0.66 20.14 30.31
N LEU A 372 1.52 19.19 30.69
CA LEU A 372 1.88 18.07 29.82
C LEU A 372 0.67 17.16 29.55
N THR A 373 -0.16 16.90 30.56
CA THR A 373 -1.38 16.07 30.39
C THR A 373 -2.35 16.75 29.43
N THR A 374 -2.61 18.04 29.60
CA THR A 374 -3.48 18.83 28.71
C THR A 374 -2.94 18.85 27.29
N ALA A 375 -1.63 19.02 27.09
CA ALA A 375 -1.01 19.00 25.76
C ALA A 375 -1.17 17.62 25.07
N VAL A 376 -0.96 16.52 25.81
CA VAL A 376 -1.13 15.15 25.30
C VAL A 376 -2.59 14.86 24.95
N VAL A 377 -3.52 15.25 25.82
CA VAL A 377 -4.96 15.10 25.59
C VAL A 377 -5.41 15.92 24.40
N LEU A 378 -4.99 17.18 24.29
CA LEU A 378 -5.33 18.03 23.15
C LEU A 378 -4.77 17.47 21.84
N ALA A 379 -3.52 17.01 21.82
CA ALA A 379 -2.93 16.38 20.65
C ALA A 379 -3.71 15.12 20.24
N PHE A 380 -4.10 14.28 21.19
CA PHE A 380 -4.91 13.09 20.95
C PHE A 380 -6.34 13.42 20.50
N CYS A 381 -6.97 14.45 21.05
CA CYS A 381 -8.28 14.92 20.62
C CYS A 381 -8.24 15.46 19.19
N LEU A 382 -7.21 16.23 18.83
CA LEU A 382 -7.02 16.72 17.45
C LEU A 382 -6.77 15.57 16.46
N LEU A 383 -5.97 14.58 16.88
CA LEU A 383 -5.73 13.33 16.15
C LEU A 383 -7.06 12.63 15.82
N LEU A 384 -7.89 12.42 16.86
CA LEU A 384 -9.18 11.76 16.75
C LEU A 384 -10.18 12.58 15.93
N LEU A 385 -10.31 13.88 16.17
CA LEU A 385 -11.24 14.75 15.42
C LEU A 385 -10.94 14.74 13.92
N ASN A 386 -9.67 14.74 13.54
CA ASN A 386 -9.29 14.68 12.13
C ASN A 386 -9.59 13.31 11.51
N ALA A 387 -9.23 12.23 12.21
CA ALA A 387 -9.55 10.87 11.77
C ALA A 387 -11.07 10.69 11.64
N VAL A 388 -11.87 11.19 12.59
CA VAL A 388 -13.33 11.16 12.58
C VAL A 388 -13.91 11.94 11.41
N GLY A 389 -13.34 13.06 10.99
CA GLY A 389 -13.82 13.83 9.83
C GLY A 389 -13.76 13.04 8.52
N LEU A 390 -12.58 12.47 8.21
CA LEU A 390 -12.38 11.62 7.03
C LEU A 390 -13.22 10.35 7.09
N PHE A 391 -13.28 9.77 8.28
CA PHE A 391 -14.02 8.56 8.57
C PHE A 391 -15.54 8.73 8.47
N ARG A 392 -16.06 9.88 8.90
CA ARG A 392 -17.50 10.20 8.90
C ARG A 392 -18.08 10.17 7.50
N ASP A 393 -17.40 10.77 6.51
CA ASP A 393 -17.86 10.77 5.11
C ASP A 393 -18.00 9.33 4.59
N ARG A 394 -16.98 8.50 4.82
CA ARG A 394 -16.99 7.11 4.38
C ARG A 394 -18.09 6.29 5.05
N TRP A 395 -18.26 6.42 6.36
CA TRP A 395 -19.36 5.74 7.07
C TRP A 395 -20.73 6.26 6.68
N THR A 396 -20.87 7.54 6.39
CA THR A 396 -22.14 8.12 5.92
C THR A 396 -22.51 7.50 4.57
N LYS A 397 -21.56 7.43 3.62
CA LYS A 397 -21.77 6.77 2.32
C LYS A 397 -22.05 5.27 2.47
N PHE A 398 -21.25 4.58 3.27
CA PHE A 398 -21.41 3.14 3.52
C PHE A 398 -22.74 2.81 4.19
N SER A 399 -23.10 3.51 5.27
CA SER A 399 -24.36 3.29 5.97
C SER A 399 -25.56 3.65 5.10
N ALA A 400 -25.47 4.68 4.28
CA ALA A 400 -26.52 5.01 3.30
C ALA A 400 -26.70 3.88 2.28
N LEU A 401 -25.61 3.29 1.76
CA LEU A 401 -25.67 2.15 0.85
C LEU A 401 -26.23 0.91 1.55
N ALA A 402 -25.69 0.56 2.72
CA ALA A 402 -26.07 -0.63 3.48
C ALA A 402 -27.52 -0.60 3.99
N SER A 403 -28.05 0.59 4.29
CA SER A 403 -29.45 0.78 4.67
C SER A 403 -30.41 0.94 3.48
N GLY A 404 -29.92 0.90 2.25
CA GLY A 404 -30.72 1.09 1.04
C GLY A 404 -31.20 2.53 0.81
N ARG A 405 -30.71 3.51 1.58
CA ARG A 405 -31.04 4.95 1.38
C ARG A 405 -30.47 5.50 0.08
N VAL A 406 -29.38 4.93 -0.41
CA VAL A 406 -28.84 5.21 -1.75
C VAL A 406 -28.70 3.92 -2.53
N SER A 407 -29.03 3.97 -3.81
CA SER A 407 -28.79 2.87 -4.75
C SER A 407 -27.28 2.69 -5.01
N PRO A 408 -26.83 1.50 -5.46
CA PRO A 408 -25.44 1.29 -5.88
C PRO A 408 -24.97 2.31 -6.93
N LYS A 409 -25.85 2.68 -7.88
CA LYS A 409 -25.57 3.73 -8.88
C LYS A 409 -25.25 5.07 -8.21
N GLN A 410 -26.12 5.55 -7.31
CA GLN A 410 -25.90 6.80 -6.58
C GLN A 410 -24.62 6.78 -5.75
N TYR A 411 -24.31 5.64 -5.10
CA TYR A 411 -23.06 5.46 -4.38
C TYR A 411 -21.85 5.58 -5.31
N TYR A 412 -21.84 4.86 -6.44
CA TYR A 412 -20.75 4.84 -7.40
C TYR A 412 -20.53 6.16 -8.14
N MET A 413 -21.58 6.96 -8.33
CA MET A 413 -21.47 8.34 -8.85
C MET A 413 -20.63 9.27 -7.94
N THR A 414 -20.37 8.90 -6.68
CA THR A 414 -19.50 9.68 -5.78
C THR A 414 -18.00 9.40 -5.98
N PHE A 415 -17.62 8.41 -6.80
CA PHE A 415 -16.25 7.99 -7.03
C PHE A 415 -15.71 8.48 -8.38
N TRP A 416 -15.25 9.73 -8.38
CA TRP A 416 -14.66 10.38 -9.54
C TRP A 416 -13.38 11.16 -9.20
N LEU A 417 -12.56 11.46 -10.21
CA LEU A 417 -11.31 12.21 -10.11
C LEU A 417 -11.19 13.17 -11.30
N LYS A 418 -10.98 14.46 -11.01
CA LYS A 418 -10.82 15.58 -11.97
C LYS A 418 -11.99 15.77 -12.93
N GLY A 419 -12.99 16.56 -12.50
CA GLY A 419 -14.21 16.83 -13.27
C GLY A 419 -15.38 15.97 -12.78
N ALA A 420 -16.56 16.57 -12.67
CA ALA A 420 -17.78 15.80 -12.42
C ALA A 420 -18.01 14.78 -13.56
N PRO A 421 -18.77 13.68 -13.36
CA PRO A 421 -19.09 12.72 -14.42
C PRO A 421 -19.49 13.41 -15.73
N GLY A 422 -18.89 13.01 -16.86
CA GLY A 422 -19.10 13.63 -18.17
C GLY A 422 -18.42 14.98 -18.41
N ARG A 423 -17.38 15.31 -17.62
CA ARG A 423 -16.53 16.49 -17.85
C ARG A 423 -15.04 16.13 -18.00
N GLY A 424 -14.76 14.88 -18.40
CA GLY A 424 -13.43 14.28 -18.43
C GLY A 424 -12.94 13.82 -17.05
N GLY A 425 -11.85 13.06 -17.06
CA GLY A 425 -11.24 12.50 -15.84
C GLY A 425 -11.53 11.01 -15.62
N TYR A 426 -11.62 10.60 -14.35
CA TYR A 426 -11.98 9.24 -13.96
C TYR A 426 -13.35 9.26 -13.30
N SER A 427 -14.27 8.41 -13.72
CA SER A 427 -15.58 8.22 -13.09
C SER A 427 -15.88 6.73 -13.06
N PHE A 428 -15.98 6.15 -11.87
CA PHE A 428 -16.20 4.71 -11.78
C PHE A 428 -17.56 4.30 -12.35
N GLU A 429 -18.60 5.13 -12.15
CA GLU A 429 -19.93 4.83 -12.67
C GLU A 429 -19.95 4.80 -14.20
N ASP A 430 -19.21 5.68 -14.88
CA ASP A 430 -19.10 5.66 -16.35
C ASP A 430 -18.38 4.39 -16.84
N LEU A 431 -17.34 3.94 -16.13
CA LEU A 431 -16.65 2.67 -16.42
C LEU A 431 -17.57 1.46 -16.18
N ARG A 432 -18.40 1.52 -15.13
CA ARG A 432 -19.36 0.47 -14.80
C ARG A 432 -20.48 0.36 -15.85
N GLN A 433 -20.98 1.49 -16.34
CA GLN A 433 -21.97 1.52 -17.42
C GLN A 433 -21.38 0.99 -18.73
N MET A 434 -20.14 1.38 -19.07
CA MET A 434 -19.45 0.85 -20.25
C MET A 434 -19.21 -0.66 -20.12
N GLY A 435 -18.76 -1.15 -18.95
CA GLY A 435 -18.58 -2.58 -18.71
C GLY A 435 -19.86 -3.37 -18.89
N ALA A 436 -20.97 -2.89 -18.30
CA ALA A 436 -22.28 -3.52 -18.45
C ALA A 436 -22.79 -3.50 -19.90
N TYR A 437 -22.61 -2.38 -20.61
CA TYR A 437 -22.95 -2.28 -22.03
C TYR A 437 -22.22 -3.34 -22.85
N LEU A 438 -20.90 -3.45 -22.69
CA LEU A 438 -20.11 -4.41 -23.44
C LEU A 438 -20.45 -5.85 -23.05
N GLU A 439 -20.71 -6.14 -21.77
CA GLU A 439 -21.16 -7.46 -21.33
C GLU A 439 -22.49 -7.87 -21.99
N GLU A 440 -23.43 -6.93 -22.17
CA GLU A 440 -24.70 -7.17 -22.86
C GLU A 440 -24.55 -7.30 -24.38
N GLN A 441 -23.59 -6.59 -24.99
CA GLN A 441 -23.39 -6.56 -26.44
C GLN A 441 -22.47 -7.65 -26.99
N THR A 442 -21.79 -8.41 -26.13
CA THR A 442 -20.78 -9.39 -26.55
C THR A 442 -20.96 -10.72 -25.84
N SER A 443 -20.54 -11.80 -26.49
CA SER A 443 -20.41 -13.14 -25.89
C SER A 443 -19.15 -13.22 -25.02
N PRO A 444 -19.08 -14.13 -24.03
CA PRO A 444 -17.93 -14.24 -23.12
C PRO A 444 -16.56 -14.41 -23.79
N ASP A 445 -16.52 -15.10 -24.93
CA ASP A 445 -15.28 -15.37 -25.69
C ASP A 445 -14.92 -14.26 -26.68
N GLU A 446 -15.82 -13.29 -26.91
CA GLU A 446 -15.52 -12.15 -27.79
C GLU A 446 -14.56 -11.18 -27.10
N THR A 447 -13.59 -10.69 -27.88
CA THR A 447 -12.62 -9.73 -27.37
C THR A 447 -13.13 -8.30 -27.53
N ILE A 448 -12.72 -7.42 -26.62
CA ILE A 448 -12.85 -5.98 -26.76
C ILE A 448 -11.46 -5.35 -26.72
N TYR A 449 -11.33 -4.08 -27.08
CA TYR A 449 -10.09 -3.36 -26.80
C TYR A 449 -10.37 -1.92 -26.35
N VAL A 450 -9.63 -1.46 -25.34
CA VAL A 450 -9.80 -0.12 -24.76
C VAL A 450 -8.55 0.72 -25.03
N TRP A 451 -8.63 1.58 -26.03
CA TRP A 451 -7.60 2.58 -26.30
C TRP A 451 -7.69 3.74 -25.29
N GLY A 452 -6.90 3.60 -24.23
CA GLY A 452 -6.72 4.61 -23.19
C GLY A 452 -6.03 4.02 -21.97
N PHE A 453 -6.35 4.54 -20.78
CA PHE A 453 -5.85 4.02 -19.50
C PHE A 453 -6.99 3.59 -18.59
N ARG A 454 -7.87 2.72 -19.13
CA ARG A 454 -9.09 2.22 -18.48
C ARG A 454 -9.31 0.71 -18.67
N PRO A 455 -8.31 -0.17 -18.43
CA PRO A 455 -8.49 -1.62 -18.54
C PRO A 455 -9.54 -2.19 -17.59
N LEU A 456 -9.93 -1.43 -16.56
CA LEU A 456 -11.05 -1.77 -15.68
C LEU A 456 -12.35 -2.04 -16.44
N ILE A 457 -12.57 -1.41 -17.60
CA ILE A 457 -13.75 -1.67 -18.44
C ILE A 457 -13.79 -3.15 -18.85
N ALA A 458 -12.65 -3.71 -19.28
CA ALA A 458 -12.56 -5.11 -19.71
C ALA A 458 -12.75 -6.09 -18.54
N TYR A 459 -12.25 -5.74 -17.36
CA TYR A 459 -12.52 -6.50 -16.13
C TYR A 459 -14.01 -6.49 -15.76
N LEU A 460 -14.65 -5.31 -15.83
CA LEU A 460 -16.08 -5.18 -15.51
C LEU A 460 -16.97 -5.89 -16.53
N ALA A 461 -16.60 -5.84 -17.81
CA ALA A 461 -17.30 -6.54 -18.89
C ALA A 461 -17.00 -8.05 -18.90
N ARG A 462 -15.96 -8.51 -18.18
CA ARG A 462 -15.43 -9.87 -18.25
C ARG A 462 -15.11 -10.29 -19.68
N ARG A 463 -14.34 -9.44 -20.37
CA ARG A 463 -13.95 -9.68 -21.78
C ARG A 463 -12.43 -9.67 -21.94
N PRO A 464 -11.86 -10.64 -22.68
CA PRO A 464 -10.46 -10.61 -23.03
C PRO A 464 -10.13 -9.46 -23.99
N MET A 465 -8.87 -9.04 -23.96
CA MET A 465 -8.28 -8.12 -24.94
C MET A 465 -7.35 -8.95 -25.82
N PRO A 466 -7.32 -8.70 -27.14
CA PRO A 466 -6.61 -9.56 -28.09
C PRO A 466 -5.09 -9.37 -28.06
N THR A 467 -4.59 -8.40 -27.30
CA THR A 467 -3.18 -8.06 -27.19
C THR A 467 -2.77 -7.98 -25.72
N ARG A 468 -1.49 -8.19 -25.44
CA ARG A 468 -0.93 -7.96 -24.11
C ARG A 468 -0.91 -6.48 -23.71
N PHE A 469 -0.99 -5.55 -24.66
CA PHE A 469 -0.95 -4.11 -24.37
C PHE A 469 -2.31 -3.58 -23.93
N ILE A 470 -2.68 -3.86 -22.69
CA ILE A 470 -4.01 -3.57 -22.11
C ILE A 470 -4.32 -2.08 -21.84
N PHE A 471 -3.35 -1.21 -22.12
CA PHE A 471 -3.50 0.25 -22.13
C PHE A 471 -2.42 0.86 -23.02
N ARG A 472 -2.63 2.10 -23.49
CA ARG A 472 -1.79 2.70 -24.55
C ARG A 472 -0.35 3.08 -24.14
N TYR A 473 -0.01 3.10 -22.85
CA TYR A 473 1.26 3.70 -22.38
C TYR A 473 2.53 2.95 -22.75
N PRO A 474 2.58 1.61 -22.78
CA PRO A 474 3.75 0.87 -23.23
C PRO A 474 4.13 1.30 -24.65
N LEU A 475 3.13 1.44 -25.52
CA LEU A 475 3.27 1.86 -26.92
C LEU A 475 3.65 3.33 -27.03
N THR A 476 2.84 4.22 -26.47
CA THR A 476 2.98 5.68 -26.66
C THR A 476 4.15 6.31 -25.92
N ARG A 477 4.60 5.73 -24.79
CA ARG A 477 5.73 6.30 -24.02
C ARG A 477 7.08 5.77 -24.44
N THR A 478 7.16 4.55 -24.96
CA THR A 478 8.42 4.01 -25.48
C THR A 478 8.59 4.31 -26.95
N ASN A 479 7.49 4.39 -27.70
CA ASN A 479 7.46 4.42 -29.15
C ASN A 479 8.34 3.32 -29.78
N ASP A 480 8.42 2.15 -29.13
CA ASP A 480 9.21 1.01 -29.61
C ASP A 480 8.52 0.40 -30.85
N PRO A 481 9.15 0.41 -32.04
CA PRO A 481 8.50 -0.08 -33.26
C PRO A 481 8.06 -1.55 -33.16
N ARG A 482 8.82 -2.38 -32.42
CA ARG A 482 8.49 -3.80 -32.25
C ARG A 482 7.17 -3.99 -31.51
N TRP A 483 6.93 -3.19 -30.46
CA TRP A 483 5.70 -3.27 -29.67
C TRP A 483 4.50 -2.71 -30.45
N TRP A 484 4.71 -1.70 -31.29
CA TRP A 484 3.66 -1.22 -32.20
C TRP A 484 3.31 -2.24 -33.28
N GLU A 485 4.30 -2.89 -33.88
CA GLU A 485 4.09 -3.96 -34.86
C GLU A 485 3.36 -5.16 -34.23
N GLU A 486 3.79 -5.60 -33.05
CA GLU A 486 3.13 -6.64 -32.27
C GLU A 486 1.66 -6.26 -31.98
N PHE A 487 1.43 -5.06 -31.46
CA PHE A 487 0.10 -4.56 -31.14
C PHE A 487 -0.85 -4.55 -32.35
N LEU A 488 -0.40 -4.01 -33.48
CA LEU A 488 -1.20 -3.97 -34.70
C LEU A 488 -1.41 -5.37 -35.28
N SER A 489 -0.41 -6.24 -35.22
CA SER A 489 -0.52 -7.64 -35.66
C SER A 489 -1.53 -8.44 -34.84
N ASP A 490 -1.55 -8.26 -33.52
CA ASP A 490 -2.53 -8.87 -32.61
C ASP A 490 -3.95 -8.43 -32.96
N LEU A 491 -4.15 -7.12 -33.17
CA LEU A 491 -5.44 -6.55 -33.57
C LEU A 491 -5.90 -7.04 -34.95
N ASP A 492 -4.98 -7.27 -35.89
CA ASP A 492 -5.32 -7.83 -37.20
C ASP A 492 -5.63 -9.32 -37.15
N ARG A 493 -4.91 -10.08 -36.32
CA ARG A 493 -5.10 -11.53 -36.15
C ARG A 493 -6.40 -11.84 -35.42
N SER A 494 -6.72 -11.06 -34.40
CA SER A 494 -7.95 -11.21 -33.59
C SER A 494 -8.62 -9.85 -33.40
N PRO A 495 -9.33 -9.34 -34.43
CA PRO A 495 -10.01 -8.06 -34.34
C PRO A 495 -11.05 -8.08 -33.21
N PRO A 496 -10.97 -7.13 -32.24
CA PRO A 496 -11.97 -7.05 -31.18
C PRO A 496 -13.36 -6.72 -31.73
N ALA A 497 -14.40 -7.30 -31.13
CA ALA A 497 -15.79 -7.00 -31.50
C ALA A 497 -16.11 -5.50 -31.32
N TYR A 498 -15.53 -4.91 -30.27
CA TYR A 498 -15.63 -3.49 -29.96
C TYR A 498 -14.27 -2.87 -29.67
N PHE A 499 -14.01 -1.70 -30.28
CA PHE A 499 -12.86 -0.87 -30.00
C PHE A 499 -13.35 0.43 -29.32
N ILE A 500 -12.88 0.67 -28.10
CA ILE A 500 -13.34 1.76 -27.23
C ILE A 500 -12.23 2.79 -27.13
N VAL A 501 -12.52 4.03 -27.52
CA VAL A 501 -11.59 5.16 -27.40
C VAL A 501 -12.01 5.98 -26.19
N VAL A 502 -11.12 6.10 -25.21
CA VAL A 502 -11.36 6.95 -24.04
C VAL A 502 -11.21 8.42 -24.45
N LEU A 503 -12.13 9.27 -24.01
CA LEU A 503 -12.12 10.71 -24.24
C LEU A 503 -11.69 11.44 -22.98
N HIS A 504 -11.15 12.65 -23.16
CA HIS A 504 -10.88 13.61 -22.08
C HIS A 504 -10.01 13.04 -20.94
N ASP A 505 -9.10 12.12 -21.28
CA ASP A 505 -8.28 11.39 -20.31
C ASP A 505 -6.86 11.97 -20.15
N ARG A 506 -6.68 13.22 -20.60
CA ARG A 506 -5.42 13.97 -20.43
C ARG A 506 -4.99 13.96 -18.97
N GLY A 507 -3.82 13.39 -18.75
CA GLY A 507 -3.22 13.17 -17.45
C GLY A 507 -1.95 13.98 -17.26
N ARG A 508 -1.50 14.07 -16.02
CA ARG A 508 -0.19 14.65 -15.70
C ARG A 508 0.95 13.92 -16.41
N TYR A 509 0.81 12.61 -16.49
CA TYR A 509 1.76 11.72 -17.15
C TYR A 509 1.38 11.50 -18.63
N HIS A 510 0.26 12.03 -19.12
CA HIS A 510 -0.24 11.76 -20.47
C HIS A 510 -0.86 13.05 -21.02
N PRO A 511 -0.02 13.99 -21.47
CA PRO A 511 -0.48 15.33 -21.84
C PRO A 511 -1.44 15.29 -23.03
N ASP A 512 -1.28 14.30 -23.92
CA ASP A 512 -2.15 14.08 -25.05
C ASP A 512 -3.30 13.13 -24.70
N ASP A 513 -4.50 13.52 -25.13
CA ASP A 513 -5.72 12.74 -25.01
C ASP A 513 -5.61 11.43 -25.78
N SER A 514 -6.30 10.38 -25.33
CA SER A 514 -6.34 9.11 -26.04
C SER A 514 -6.89 9.27 -27.45
N LYS A 515 -7.95 10.06 -27.66
CA LYS A 515 -8.48 10.38 -28.99
C LYS A 515 -7.44 11.09 -29.87
N LYS A 516 -6.79 12.13 -29.33
CA LYS A 516 -5.74 12.83 -30.06
C LYS A 516 -4.60 11.88 -30.45
N THR A 517 -4.16 11.01 -29.55
CA THR A 517 -3.07 10.06 -29.88
C THR A 517 -3.47 9.03 -30.93
N LEU A 518 -4.74 8.60 -30.95
CA LEU A 518 -5.29 7.75 -32.00
C LEU A 518 -5.23 8.48 -33.36
N GLU A 519 -5.77 9.69 -33.43
CA GLU A 519 -5.82 10.50 -34.67
C GLU A 519 -4.42 10.80 -35.23
N THR A 520 -3.43 11.00 -34.36
CA THR A 520 -2.04 11.25 -34.78
C THR A 520 -1.30 9.99 -35.23
N ASN A 521 -1.76 8.80 -34.83
CA ASN A 521 -1.16 7.54 -35.25
C ASN A 521 -1.82 7.06 -36.55
N ARG A 522 -1.13 7.23 -37.67
CA ARG A 522 -1.66 6.92 -39.01
C ARG A 522 -2.08 5.46 -39.17
N ASP A 523 -1.32 4.52 -38.61
CA ASP A 523 -1.57 3.09 -38.80
C ASP A 523 -2.76 2.62 -37.96
N LEU A 524 -2.85 3.06 -36.71
CA LEU A 524 -3.99 2.74 -35.85
C LEU A 524 -5.28 3.44 -36.31
N SER A 525 -5.20 4.70 -36.74
CA SER A 525 -6.34 5.41 -37.32
C SER A 525 -6.84 4.69 -38.58
N ARG A 526 -5.93 4.30 -39.48
CA ARG A 526 -6.29 3.54 -40.69
C ARG A 526 -6.95 2.21 -40.33
N PHE A 527 -6.38 1.46 -39.39
CA PHE A 527 -6.97 0.20 -38.92
C PHE A 527 -8.42 0.39 -38.45
N LEU A 528 -8.68 1.44 -37.65
CA LEU A 528 -10.01 1.73 -37.14
C LEU A 528 -10.98 2.13 -38.27
N ASP A 529 -10.55 3.01 -39.17
CA ASP A 529 -11.38 3.52 -40.28
C ASP A 529 -11.76 2.41 -41.28
N GLU A 530 -10.84 1.47 -41.56
CA GLU A 530 -11.06 0.38 -42.51
C GLU A 530 -11.91 -0.75 -41.95
N ARG A 531 -11.75 -1.08 -40.67
CA ARG A 531 -12.31 -2.30 -40.05
C ARG A 531 -13.55 -2.05 -39.21
N TYR A 532 -13.73 -0.84 -38.70
CA TYR A 532 -14.79 -0.53 -37.75
C TYR A 532 -15.75 0.52 -38.29
N GLU A 533 -16.95 0.52 -37.74
CA GLU A 533 -17.92 1.60 -37.88
C GLU A 533 -18.14 2.25 -36.52
N PHE A 534 -18.36 3.56 -36.51
CA PHE A 534 -18.75 4.27 -35.31
C PHE A 534 -20.16 3.81 -34.90
N ASP A 535 -20.31 3.31 -33.68
CA ASP A 535 -21.60 2.92 -33.10
C ASP A 535 -22.22 4.11 -32.38
N ARG A 536 -21.54 4.63 -31.35
CA ARG A 536 -22.04 5.73 -30.52
C ARG A 536 -20.97 6.35 -29.63
N THR A 537 -21.35 7.46 -28.99
CA THR A 537 -20.62 8.05 -27.87
C THR A 537 -21.37 7.78 -26.57
N MET A 538 -20.66 7.37 -25.51
CA MET A 538 -21.18 7.25 -24.15
C MET A 538 -20.31 8.07 -23.21
N THR A 539 -20.84 9.17 -22.66
CA THR A 539 -20.15 10.07 -21.74
C THR A 539 -18.73 10.43 -22.21
N ASP A 540 -17.70 9.75 -21.72
CA ASP A 540 -16.27 9.94 -22.01
C ASP A 540 -15.69 8.83 -22.92
N PHE A 541 -16.51 8.20 -23.78
CA PHE A 541 -16.07 7.10 -24.65
C PHE A 541 -16.67 7.19 -26.06
N GLU A 542 -15.85 6.98 -27.07
CA GLU A 542 -16.30 6.65 -28.43
C GLU A 542 -16.21 5.14 -28.64
N ILE A 543 -17.30 4.56 -29.14
CA ILE A 543 -17.46 3.13 -29.33
C ILE A 543 -17.48 2.84 -30.82
N TYR A 544 -16.60 1.94 -31.24
CA TYR A 544 -16.49 1.47 -32.60
C TYR A 544 -16.77 -0.03 -32.64
N ARG A 545 -17.66 -0.45 -33.54
CA ARG A 545 -18.04 -1.85 -33.72
C ARG A 545 -17.34 -2.42 -34.94
N LEU A 546 -16.85 -3.65 -34.84
CA LEU A 546 -16.24 -4.35 -35.97
C LEU A 546 -17.27 -4.49 -37.10
N ARG A 547 -16.90 -4.09 -38.32
CA ARG A 547 -17.78 -4.23 -39.49
C ARG A 547 -18.00 -5.71 -39.77
N VAL A 548 -19.26 -6.11 -39.89
CA VAL A 548 -19.61 -7.45 -40.38
C VAL A 548 -19.12 -7.52 -41.83
N ARG A 549 -18.11 -8.36 -42.11
CA ARG A 549 -17.76 -8.67 -43.50
C ARG A 549 -18.97 -9.34 -44.14
N THR A 550 -19.73 -8.60 -44.96
CA THR A 550 -20.59 -9.21 -45.96
C THR A 550 -19.68 -10.08 -46.81
N ARG A 551 -19.80 -11.41 -46.69
CA ARG A 551 -19.20 -12.33 -47.65
C ARG A 551 -19.82 -11.95 -49.00
N GLN A 552 -19.04 -11.29 -49.85
CA GLN A 552 -19.35 -11.17 -51.28
C GLN A 552 -19.12 -12.53 -51.93
#